data_AF-A0A812PTQ4-F1
#
_entry.id   AF-A0A812PTQ4-F1
#
_cell.length_a   1.000
_cell.length_b   1.000
_cell.length_c   1.000
_cell.angle_alpha   90.00
_cell.angle_beta   90.00
_cell.angle_gamma   90.00
#
_symmetry.space_group_name_H-M   'P 1'
#
loop_
_entity.id
_entity.type
_entity.pdbx_description
1 polymer ?
#
loop_
_entity_poly.entity_id
_entity_poly.type
_entity_poly.pdbx_seq_one_letter_code
_entity_poly.pdbx_strand_id
1 'polypeptide(L)'
;MADGLFGNSAAFGENSKEEQTEQPASHRRTKLYPWDSVAAQLLEPYGCSTLDSMNLKQVYEATARGNKSAAYHSHLCADQTQDAWRVGAGISLTAASLLATFEHLESKEMKLIIVEEFYVKIKAEIDHLKPHLRMLNFGKGSAAQKDTGSFRAVKKQRTLGSNIETPTPTQEQLETAAKEFFKWLSSAKTPLRSMLFLLSGSNTYYSSHCAEVVARACIQHKPITEANFVAAVFARSKQAPADTATSSDAQGLFDL
;
A
#
# COMPACT_ATOMS: atom_id res chain seq x y z
N MET A 1 -25.36 9.08 -25.72
CA MET A 1 -26.13 9.48 -24.53
C MET A 1 -26.40 8.22 -23.73
N ALA A 2 -25.74 8.08 -22.59
CA ALA A 2 -25.89 6.95 -21.68
C ALA A 2 -25.88 7.54 -20.26
N ASP A 3 -26.97 8.22 -19.94
CA ASP A 3 -27.33 8.53 -18.56
C ASP A 3 -27.84 7.23 -17.92
N GLY A 4 -27.22 6.81 -16.81
CA GLY A 4 -27.75 5.71 -16.01
C GLY A 4 -26.71 4.82 -15.33
N LEU A 5 -25.77 5.38 -14.58
CA LEU A 5 -25.04 4.62 -13.56
C LEU A 5 -24.67 5.43 -12.29
N PHE A 6 -25.11 6.68 -12.22
CA PHE A 6 -25.02 7.54 -11.04
C PHE A 6 -26.43 7.97 -10.67
N GLY A 7 -27.06 7.22 -9.76
CA GLY A 7 -28.35 7.60 -9.19
C GLY A 7 -28.22 8.92 -8.42
N ASN A 8 -28.81 9.97 -8.98
CA ASN A 8 -29.20 11.20 -8.30
C ASN A 8 -29.81 10.88 -6.92
N SER A 9 -29.17 11.29 -5.84
CA SER A 9 -29.76 11.28 -4.49
C SER A 9 -30.68 12.49 -4.27
N ALA A 10 -31.50 12.82 -5.27
CA ALA A 10 -32.43 13.96 -5.24
C ALA A 10 -33.71 13.65 -6.03
N ALA A 11 -34.46 12.63 -5.59
CA ALA A 11 -35.89 12.46 -5.88
C ALA A 11 -36.42 11.24 -5.09
N PHE A 12 -36.91 11.46 -3.87
CA PHE A 12 -38.02 10.70 -3.29
C PHE A 12 -38.51 11.46 -2.05
N GLY A 13 -39.43 12.39 -2.29
CA GLY A 13 -40.29 12.95 -1.24
C GLY A 13 -41.50 12.04 -1.01
N GLU A 14 -41.82 11.85 0.27
CA GLU A 14 -43.16 11.69 0.87
C GLU A 14 -44.21 10.82 0.16
N ASN A 15 -44.43 9.60 0.67
CA ASN A 15 -45.62 9.25 1.47
C ASN A 15 -45.76 7.73 1.65
N SER A 16 -45.48 7.26 2.86
CA SER A 16 -46.18 6.13 3.47
C SER A 16 -45.89 6.14 4.97
N LYS A 17 -46.81 6.75 5.73
CA LYS A 17 -46.93 6.54 7.17
C LYS A 17 -47.40 5.10 7.38
N GLU A 18 -46.49 4.20 7.73
CA GLU A 18 -46.84 2.98 8.44
C GLU A 18 -45.79 2.76 9.55
N GLU A 19 -46.30 2.67 10.77
CA GLU A 19 -45.58 2.31 11.99
C GLU A 19 -44.86 0.97 11.77
N GLN A 20 -43.52 1.01 11.67
CA GLN A 20 -42.68 -0.16 11.86
C GLN A 20 -41.58 0.18 12.84
N THR A 21 -41.89 -0.16 14.09
CA THR A 21 -41.02 -0.60 15.17
C THR A 21 -39.53 -0.60 14.81
N GLU A 22 -38.76 0.22 15.52
CA GLU A 22 -37.30 0.25 15.50
C GLU A 22 -36.74 -1.15 15.77
N GLN A 23 -36.48 -1.91 14.70
CA GLN A 23 -35.53 -3.00 14.75
C GLN A 23 -34.13 -2.41 14.59
N PRO A 24 -33.15 -2.77 15.43
CA PRO A 24 -31.80 -2.31 15.28
C PRO A 24 -31.30 -2.72 13.90
N ALA A 25 -30.83 -1.75 13.11
CA ALA A 25 -30.40 -1.93 11.73
C ALA A 25 -29.41 -3.10 11.62
N SER A 26 -29.93 -4.28 11.30
CA SER A 26 -29.15 -5.50 11.14
C SER A 26 -28.13 -5.25 10.03
N HIS A 27 -26.86 -5.25 10.42
CA HIS A 27 -25.64 -5.30 9.60
C HIS A 27 -25.86 -5.20 8.08
N ARG A 28 -26.18 -3.99 7.59
CA ARG A 28 -26.10 -3.71 6.16
C ARG A 28 -24.65 -3.95 5.73
N ARG A 29 -24.43 -5.01 4.92
CA ARG A 29 -23.17 -5.29 4.21
C ARG A 29 -22.76 -4.01 3.49
N THR A 30 -21.69 -3.38 3.95
CA THR A 30 -21.10 -2.26 3.21
C THR A 30 -20.53 -2.84 1.93
N LYS A 31 -21.01 -2.37 0.77
CA LYS A 31 -20.49 -2.79 -0.53
C LYS A 31 -19.01 -2.45 -0.55
N LEU A 32 -18.14 -3.45 -0.68
CA LEU A 32 -16.73 -3.21 -1.03
C LEU A 32 -16.75 -2.34 -2.27
N TYR A 33 -15.97 -1.26 -2.27
CA TYR A 33 -15.84 -0.48 -3.50
C TYR A 33 -15.28 -1.39 -4.60
N PRO A 34 -15.58 -1.16 -5.88
CA PRO A 34 -15.14 -2.03 -6.97
C PRO A 34 -13.62 -2.28 -6.96
N TRP A 35 -12.80 -1.31 -6.56
CA TRP A 35 -11.35 -1.51 -6.40
C TRP A 35 -10.95 -2.31 -5.15
N ASP A 36 -11.80 -2.52 -4.17
CA ASP A 36 -11.50 -3.39 -3.01
C ASP A 36 -11.87 -4.86 -3.28
N SER A 37 -12.68 -5.11 -4.32
CA SER A 37 -12.99 -6.47 -4.74
C SER A 37 -11.88 -6.96 -5.67
N VAL A 38 -10.98 -7.79 -5.15
CA VAL A 38 -10.00 -8.53 -5.96
C VAL A 38 -10.68 -9.22 -7.15
N ALA A 39 -11.92 -9.69 -6.97
CA ALA A 39 -12.72 -10.25 -8.05
C ALA A 39 -13.12 -9.20 -9.11
N ALA A 40 -13.49 -7.97 -8.72
CA ALA A 40 -13.81 -6.91 -9.69
C ALA A 40 -12.56 -6.35 -10.38
N GLN A 41 -11.42 -6.30 -9.68
CA GLN A 41 -10.12 -5.98 -10.28
C GLN A 41 -9.64 -7.07 -11.27
N LEU A 42 -9.90 -8.35 -10.97
CA LEU A 42 -9.61 -9.48 -11.88
C LEU A 42 -10.62 -9.59 -13.04
N LEU A 43 -11.83 -9.04 -12.89
CA LEU A 43 -12.93 -9.11 -13.86
C LEU A 43 -13.10 -7.83 -14.70
N GLU A 44 -12.25 -6.80 -14.52
CA GLU A 44 -12.14 -5.67 -15.45
C GLU A 44 -10.97 -5.90 -16.44
N PRO A 45 -11.18 -6.63 -17.54
CA PRO A 45 -10.15 -6.97 -18.53
C PRO A 45 -9.60 -5.76 -19.30
N TYR A 46 -10.14 -4.55 -19.06
CA TYR A 46 -9.74 -3.31 -19.73
C TYR A 46 -8.95 -2.33 -18.86
N GLY A 47 -8.66 -2.68 -17.60
CA GLY A 47 -7.63 -1.98 -16.81
C GLY A 47 -7.88 -0.50 -16.49
N CYS A 48 -9.11 0.01 -16.60
CA CYS A 48 -9.42 1.39 -16.21
C CYS A 48 -9.79 1.45 -14.73
N SER A 49 -8.77 1.42 -13.86
CA SER A 49 -9.01 1.61 -12.44
C SER A 49 -9.61 3.00 -12.18
N THR A 50 -10.65 3.07 -11.35
CA THR A 50 -11.20 4.36 -10.90
C THR A 50 -10.11 5.22 -10.23
N LEU A 51 -9.05 4.59 -9.68
CA LEU A 51 -7.91 5.28 -9.11
C LEU A 51 -7.25 6.25 -10.09
N ASP A 52 -7.13 5.88 -11.37
CA ASP A 52 -6.46 6.70 -12.39
C ASP A 52 -7.28 7.93 -12.78
N SER A 53 -8.59 7.91 -12.52
CA SER A 53 -9.48 9.05 -12.71
C SER A 53 -9.56 9.98 -11.50
N MET A 54 -9.06 9.53 -10.33
CA MET A 54 -9.09 10.30 -9.09
C MET A 54 -7.89 11.26 -9.01
N ASN A 55 -8.15 12.48 -8.54
CA ASN A 55 -7.07 13.36 -8.12
C ASN A 55 -6.51 12.93 -6.74
N LEU A 56 -5.30 13.40 -6.39
CA LEU A 56 -4.63 13.01 -5.14
C LEU A 56 -5.45 13.34 -3.88
N LYS A 57 -6.29 14.38 -3.91
CA LYS A 57 -7.18 14.71 -2.79
C LYS A 57 -8.27 13.66 -2.62
N GLN A 58 -8.90 13.24 -3.71
CA GLN A 58 -9.90 12.17 -3.72
C GLN A 58 -9.29 10.84 -3.28
N VAL A 59 -8.07 10.52 -3.73
CA VAL A 59 -7.34 9.32 -3.27
C VAL A 59 -7.12 9.37 -1.76
N TYR A 60 -6.69 10.53 -1.23
CA TYR A 60 -6.50 10.69 0.21
C TYR A 60 -7.81 10.53 0.98
N GLU A 61 -8.87 11.23 0.57
CA GLU A 61 -10.19 11.15 1.22
C GLU A 61 -10.76 9.73 1.19
N ALA A 62 -10.59 9.00 0.09
CA ALA A 62 -11.01 7.61 -0.03
C ALA A 62 -10.20 6.69 0.89
N THR A 63 -8.87 6.84 0.92
CA THR A 63 -8.00 5.97 1.73
C THR A 63 -8.08 6.25 3.22
N ALA A 64 -8.33 7.50 3.61
CA ALA A 64 -8.50 7.94 5.00
C ALA A 64 -9.86 7.57 5.61
N ARG A 65 -10.90 7.33 4.80
CA ARG A 65 -12.26 7.03 5.29
C ARG A 65 -12.37 5.69 6.01
N GLY A 66 -11.58 4.70 5.59
CA GLY A 66 -11.66 3.33 6.09
C GLY A 66 -13.03 2.68 5.87
N ASN A 67 -13.27 1.56 6.57
CA ASN A 67 -14.53 0.83 6.59
C ASN A 67 -14.86 0.32 8.01
N LYS A 68 -15.98 -0.40 8.17
CA LYS A 68 -16.42 -0.91 9.49
C LYS A 68 -15.41 -1.85 10.17
N SER A 69 -14.55 -2.53 9.41
CA SER A 69 -13.56 -3.49 9.90
C SER A 69 -12.16 -2.90 10.03
N ALA A 70 -11.90 -1.72 9.47
CA ALA A 70 -10.61 -1.05 9.51
C ALA A 70 -10.79 0.47 9.51
N ALA A 71 -10.24 1.14 10.52
CA ALA A 71 -10.31 2.61 10.65
C ALA A 71 -9.81 3.37 9.41
N TYR A 72 -8.90 2.77 8.63
CA TYR A 72 -8.34 3.33 7.40
C TYR A 72 -8.12 2.22 6.36
N HIS A 73 -8.27 2.52 5.07
CA HIS A 73 -7.93 1.58 3.98
C HIS A 73 -6.43 1.49 3.74
N SER A 74 -5.69 2.56 4.05
CA SER A 74 -4.23 2.56 4.02
C SER A 74 -3.66 2.84 5.41
N HIS A 75 -2.65 2.06 5.82
CA HIS A 75 -1.91 2.31 7.05
C HIS A 75 -1.23 3.70 7.07
N LEU A 76 -0.93 4.26 5.90
CA LEU A 76 -0.38 5.61 5.74
C LEU A 76 -1.34 6.69 6.22
N CYS A 77 -2.65 6.42 6.27
CA CYS A 77 -3.67 7.39 6.69
C CYS A 77 -3.87 7.45 8.21
N ALA A 78 -3.28 6.54 8.98
CA ALA A 78 -3.38 6.52 10.44
C ALA A 78 -2.88 7.83 11.08
N ASP A 79 -3.44 8.28 12.20
CA ASP A 79 -2.96 9.50 12.85
C ASP A 79 -1.47 9.37 13.21
N GLN A 80 -0.64 10.28 12.69
CA GLN A 80 0.80 10.28 12.90
C GLN A 80 1.17 10.46 14.37
N THR A 81 0.38 11.22 15.13
CA THR A 81 0.66 11.54 16.54
C THR A 81 0.29 10.39 17.47
N GLN A 82 -0.72 9.60 17.11
CA GLN A 82 -1.22 8.50 17.91
C GLN A 82 -0.58 7.16 17.52
N ASP A 83 -0.33 6.94 16.22
CA ASP A 83 0.08 5.64 15.69
C ASP A 83 1.13 5.78 14.57
N ALA A 84 2.26 6.40 14.92
CA ALA A 84 3.42 6.53 14.03
C ALA A 84 3.95 5.16 13.54
N TRP A 85 3.79 4.10 14.34
CA TRP A 85 4.21 2.75 13.98
C TRP A 85 3.42 2.21 12.79
N ARG A 86 2.10 2.41 12.78
CA ARG A 86 1.24 2.02 11.66
C ARG A 86 1.52 2.83 10.41
N VAL A 87 1.77 4.14 10.54
CA VAL A 87 2.22 4.95 9.39
C VAL A 87 3.52 4.37 8.81
N GLY A 88 4.48 4.01 9.66
CA GLY A 88 5.72 3.36 9.25
C GLY A 88 5.51 1.99 8.60
N ALA A 89 4.50 1.23 9.02
CA ALA A 89 4.09 -0.01 8.35
C ALA A 89 3.59 0.27 6.92
N GLY A 90 2.82 1.34 6.72
CA GLY A 90 2.40 1.80 5.39
C GLY A 90 3.57 2.18 4.48
N ILE A 91 4.58 2.86 5.03
CA ILE A 91 5.81 3.21 4.30
C ILE A 91 6.55 1.93 3.89
N SER A 92 6.70 0.98 4.81
CA SER A 92 7.34 -0.31 4.55
C SER A 92 6.62 -1.14 3.48
N LEU A 93 5.29 -1.15 3.48
CA LEU A 93 4.49 -1.86 2.48
C LEU A 93 4.63 -1.21 1.10
N THR A 94 4.68 0.11 1.05
CA THR A 94 4.94 0.85 -0.20
C THR A 94 6.31 0.51 -0.76
N ALA A 95 7.34 0.48 0.09
CA ALA A 95 8.69 0.07 -0.29
C ALA A 95 8.73 -1.39 -0.80
N ALA A 96 8.02 -2.31 -0.13
CA ALA A 96 7.94 -3.71 -0.54
C ALA A 96 7.28 -3.88 -1.93
N SER A 97 6.19 -3.15 -2.20
CA SER A 97 5.52 -3.18 -3.50
C SER A 97 6.46 -2.71 -4.62
N LEU A 98 7.10 -1.55 -4.41
CA LEU A 98 8.05 -0.98 -5.37
C LEU A 98 9.22 -1.94 -5.65
N LEU A 99 9.81 -2.55 -4.61
CA LEU A 99 10.88 -3.53 -4.77
C LEU A 99 10.46 -4.73 -5.60
N ALA A 100 9.26 -5.28 -5.38
CA ALA A 100 8.74 -6.39 -6.19
C ALA A 100 8.61 -5.99 -7.66
N THR A 101 8.30 -4.72 -7.96
CA THR A 101 8.22 -4.22 -9.33
C THR A 101 9.60 -4.00 -9.95
N PHE A 102 10.60 -3.58 -9.16
CA PHE A 102 11.96 -3.39 -9.66
C PHE A 102 12.56 -4.69 -10.16
N GLU A 103 12.27 -5.82 -9.52
CA GLU A 103 12.71 -7.14 -9.97
C GLU A 103 12.19 -7.49 -11.38
N HIS A 104 10.97 -7.06 -11.71
CA HIS A 104 10.41 -7.25 -13.06
C HIS A 104 10.93 -6.21 -14.06
N LEU A 105 11.13 -4.96 -13.66
CA LEU A 105 11.67 -3.91 -14.55
C LEU A 105 13.14 -4.15 -14.92
N GLU A 106 13.90 -4.79 -14.05
CA GLU A 106 15.31 -5.14 -14.29
C GLU A 106 15.47 -6.44 -15.11
N SER A 107 14.38 -7.09 -15.50
CA SER A 107 14.45 -8.31 -16.30
C SER A 107 15.05 -8.05 -17.69
N LYS A 108 15.70 -9.07 -18.26
CA LYS A 108 16.37 -8.94 -19.58
C LYS A 108 15.35 -8.66 -20.68
N GLU A 109 14.16 -9.22 -20.55
CA GLU A 109 13.03 -9.04 -21.46
C GLU A 109 12.58 -7.58 -21.48
N MET A 110 12.57 -6.91 -20.33
CA MET A 110 12.13 -5.51 -20.29
C MET A 110 13.08 -4.56 -21.01
N LYS A 111 14.37 -4.85 -21.02
CA LYS A 111 15.35 -4.11 -21.82
C LYS A 111 15.07 -4.18 -23.33
N LEU A 112 14.43 -5.25 -23.81
CA LEU A 112 14.12 -5.43 -25.24
C LEU A 112 12.85 -4.69 -25.67
N ILE A 113 11.94 -4.42 -24.73
CA ILE A 113 10.62 -3.83 -25.00
C ILE A 113 10.66 -2.30 -24.88
N ILE A 114 11.44 -1.78 -23.93
CA ILE A 114 11.51 -0.35 -23.63
C ILE A 114 12.56 0.31 -24.52
N VAL A 115 12.26 1.50 -25.03
CA VAL A 115 13.24 2.36 -25.72
C VAL A 115 14.46 2.58 -24.83
N GLU A 116 15.66 2.31 -25.35
CA GLU A 116 16.90 2.25 -24.58
C GLU A 116 17.15 3.51 -23.74
N GLU A 117 16.96 4.71 -24.31
CA GLU A 117 17.15 5.98 -23.60
C GLU A 117 16.22 6.11 -22.37
N PHE A 118 15.00 5.61 -22.48
CA PHE A 118 14.03 5.65 -21.39
C PHE A 118 14.35 4.58 -20.34
N TYR A 119 14.77 3.39 -20.79
CA TYR A 119 15.23 2.32 -19.91
C TYR A 119 16.43 2.77 -19.06
N VAL A 120 17.42 3.46 -19.64
CA VAL A 120 18.57 3.99 -18.90
C VAL A 120 18.14 4.98 -17.81
N LYS A 121 17.18 5.87 -18.09
CA LYS A 121 16.66 6.83 -17.11
C LYS A 121 15.92 6.13 -15.96
N ILE A 122 15.04 5.17 -16.28
CA ILE A 122 14.34 4.37 -15.27
C ILE A 122 15.34 3.60 -14.44
N LYS A 123 16.32 2.96 -15.08
CA LYS A 123 17.33 2.15 -14.40
C LYS A 123 18.17 2.99 -13.44
N ALA A 124 18.60 4.18 -13.85
CA ALA A 124 19.32 5.09 -12.95
C ALA A 124 18.47 5.46 -11.71
N GLU A 125 17.17 5.69 -11.89
CA GLU A 125 16.25 5.98 -10.80
C GLU A 125 16.03 4.77 -9.87
N ILE A 126 15.91 3.56 -10.44
CA ILE A 126 15.83 2.31 -9.68
C ILE A 126 17.12 2.06 -8.90
N ASP A 127 18.28 2.17 -9.56
CA ASP A 127 19.58 1.92 -8.95
C ASP A 127 19.85 2.91 -7.79
N HIS A 128 19.34 4.14 -7.87
CA HIS A 128 19.33 5.12 -6.78
C HIS A 128 18.38 4.74 -5.64
N LEU A 129 17.11 4.42 -5.92
CA LEU A 129 16.08 4.20 -4.90
C LEU A 129 16.17 2.84 -4.21
N LYS A 130 16.50 1.79 -4.96
CA LYS A 130 16.49 0.40 -4.50
C LYS A 130 17.25 0.16 -3.20
N PRO A 131 18.49 0.68 -2.97
CA PRO A 131 19.17 0.50 -1.70
C PRO A 131 18.39 1.11 -0.52
N HIS A 132 17.80 2.29 -0.70
CA HIS A 132 16.99 2.94 0.33
C HIS A 132 15.71 2.15 0.61
N LEU A 133 14.98 1.72 -0.42
CA LEU A 133 13.76 0.93 -0.25
C LEU A 133 14.02 -0.42 0.43
N ARG A 134 15.16 -1.07 0.16
CA ARG A 134 15.55 -2.30 0.86
C ARG A 134 15.75 -2.08 2.36
N MET A 135 16.28 -0.93 2.77
CA MET A 135 16.43 -0.59 4.19
C MET A 135 15.08 -0.29 4.86
N LEU A 136 14.14 0.30 4.12
CA LEU A 136 12.80 0.65 4.61
C LEU A 136 11.81 -0.51 4.57
N ASN A 137 12.15 -1.61 3.91
CA ASN A 137 11.31 -2.79 3.84
C ASN A 137 11.53 -3.70 5.06
N PHE A 138 10.71 -3.52 6.08
CA PHE A 138 10.70 -4.34 7.29
C PHE A 138 9.89 -5.64 7.13
N GLY A 139 9.25 -5.87 5.97
CA GLY A 139 8.33 -6.98 5.75
C GLY A 139 7.03 -6.87 6.54
N LYS A 140 6.35 -8.00 6.75
CA LYS A 140 5.09 -8.07 7.52
C LYS A 140 5.28 -7.72 9.00
N GLY A 141 6.50 -7.84 9.53
CA GLY A 141 6.89 -7.50 10.91
C GLY A 141 7.73 -6.22 11.03
N SER A 142 8.22 -5.92 12.23
CA SER A 142 9.17 -4.82 12.45
C SER A 142 10.61 -5.29 12.20
N ALA A 143 11.57 -4.35 12.13
CA ALA A 143 13.00 -4.72 12.05
C ALA A 143 13.44 -5.60 13.22
N ALA A 144 12.89 -5.32 14.41
CA ALA A 144 13.13 -6.07 15.65
C ALA A 144 12.38 -7.42 15.72
N GLN A 145 11.31 -7.60 14.94
CA GLN A 145 10.51 -8.82 14.91
C GLN A 145 10.21 -9.18 13.46
N LYS A 146 11.21 -9.74 12.77
CA LYS A 146 11.04 -10.28 11.42
C LYS A 146 9.97 -11.38 11.50
N ASP A 147 8.89 -11.20 10.76
CA ASP A 147 7.90 -12.25 10.52
C ASP A 147 8.65 -13.47 9.99
N THR A 148 8.51 -14.61 10.66
CA THR A 148 9.08 -15.89 10.22
C THR A 148 8.46 -16.34 8.89
N GLY A 149 7.39 -15.69 8.45
CA GLY A 149 6.71 -15.96 7.19
C GLY A 149 5.82 -17.19 7.29
N SER A 150 5.15 -17.56 6.19
CA SER A 150 4.39 -18.80 6.17
C SER A 150 5.30 -20.01 6.41
N PHE A 151 4.76 -21.10 6.96
CA PHE A 151 5.49 -22.35 7.18
C PHE A 151 6.25 -22.84 5.93
N ARG A 152 5.75 -22.49 4.72
CA ARG A 152 6.40 -22.77 3.43
C ARG A 152 7.64 -21.92 3.18
N ALA A 153 7.63 -20.64 3.58
CA ALA A 153 8.78 -19.74 3.49
C ALA A 153 9.89 -20.15 4.48
N VAL A 154 9.53 -20.49 5.73
CA VAL A 154 10.44 -21.05 6.74
C VAL A 154 11.10 -22.34 6.24
N LYS A 155 10.32 -23.24 5.63
CA LYS A 155 10.84 -24.49 5.05
C LYS A 155 11.81 -24.21 3.89
N LYS A 156 11.50 -23.26 3.01
CA LYS A 156 12.38 -22.88 1.90
C LYS A 156 13.70 -22.27 2.39
N GLN A 157 13.67 -21.42 3.43
CA GLN A 157 14.88 -20.88 4.07
C GLN A 157 15.73 -21.96 4.75
N ARG A 158 15.10 -22.90 5.48
CA ARG A 158 15.81 -24.06 6.06
C ARG A 158 16.48 -24.94 5.02
N THR A 159 15.92 -25.03 3.82
CA THR A 159 16.48 -25.87 2.73
C THR A 159 17.60 -25.17 1.97
N LEU A 160 17.64 -23.82 1.96
CA LEU A 160 18.61 -23.01 1.22
C LEU A 160 19.82 -22.56 2.06
N GLY A 161 19.87 -22.86 3.36
CA GLY A 161 21.06 -22.66 4.21
C GLY A 161 21.52 -21.20 4.37
N SER A 162 20.77 -20.21 3.89
CA SER A 162 21.17 -18.81 3.90
C SER A 162 20.64 -18.07 5.14
N ASN A 163 21.22 -18.38 6.30
CA ASN A 163 21.26 -17.42 7.41
C ASN A 163 22.27 -16.32 7.05
N ILE A 164 21.95 -15.51 6.05
CA ILE A 164 22.61 -14.22 5.87
C ILE A 164 21.92 -13.31 6.88
N GLU A 165 22.55 -13.14 8.04
CA GLU A 165 22.23 -12.05 8.96
C GLU A 165 22.46 -10.73 8.19
N THR A 166 21.42 -10.23 7.53
CA THR A 166 21.45 -8.87 7.00
C THR A 166 21.66 -7.95 8.21
N PRO A 167 22.76 -7.19 8.26
CA PRO A 167 23.03 -6.31 9.39
C PRO A 167 21.85 -5.37 9.59
N THR A 168 21.40 -5.24 10.84
CA THR A 168 20.35 -4.29 11.18
C THR A 168 20.83 -2.89 10.77
N PRO A 169 20.09 -2.16 9.92
CA PRO A 169 20.52 -0.86 9.43
C PRO A 169 20.67 0.12 10.60
N THR A 170 21.70 0.97 10.56
CA THR A 170 21.92 1.98 11.58
C THR A 170 20.85 3.06 11.53
N GLN A 171 20.70 3.83 12.62
CA GLN A 171 19.72 4.91 12.68
C GLN A 171 19.95 5.96 11.58
N GLU A 172 21.21 6.32 11.32
CA GLU A 172 21.61 7.26 10.26
C GLU A 172 21.30 6.74 8.85
N GLN A 173 21.46 5.43 8.62
CA GLN A 173 21.12 4.80 7.35
C GLN A 173 19.61 4.82 7.11
N LEU A 174 18.80 4.53 8.14
CA LEU A 174 17.35 4.60 8.07
C LEU A 174 16.85 6.03 7.85
N GLU A 175 17.45 7.02 8.50
CA GLU A 175 17.13 8.43 8.29
C GLU A 175 17.40 8.85 6.85
N THR A 176 18.59 8.53 6.34
CA THR A 176 18.98 8.85 4.96
C THR A 176 18.03 8.20 3.96
N ALA A 177 17.71 6.91 4.16
CA ALA A 177 16.78 6.18 3.30
C ALA A 177 15.36 6.78 3.33
N ALA A 178 14.87 7.14 4.51
CA ALA A 178 13.55 7.76 4.68
C ALA A 178 13.48 9.14 4.00
N LYS A 179 14.52 9.97 4.14
CA LYS A 179 14.60 11.29 3.49
C LYS A 179 14.65 11.18 1.97
N GLU A 180 15.49 10.30 1.43
CA GLU A 180 15.57 10.08 -0.03
C GLU A 180 14.24 9.56 -0.58
N PHE A 181 13.58 8.64 0.12
CA PHE A 181 12.27 8.15 -0.32
C PHE A 181 11.18 9.22 -0.23
N PHE A 182 11.17 10.03 0.83
CA PHE A 182 10.24 11.16 0.98
C PHE A 182 10.45 12.21 -0.13
N LYS A 183 11.70 12.55 -0.42
CA LYS A 183 12.08 13.48 -1.51
C LYS A 183 11.64 12.95 -2.87
N TRP A 184 11.84 11.65 -3.10
CA TRP A 184 11.34 11.00 -4.30
C TRP A 184 9.82 11.12 -4.40
N LEU A 185 9.07 10.69 -3.37
CA LEU A 185 7.61 10.79 -3.32
C LEU A 185 7.10 12.23 -3.52
N SER A 186 7.81 13.23 -2.98
CA SER A 186 7.45 14.65 -3.10
C SER A 186 7.74 15.26 -4.48
N SER A 187 8.54 14.58 -5.31
CA SER A 187 8.84 15.06 -6.66
C SER A 187 7.56 15.09 -7.51
N ALA A 188 7.39 16.06 -8.40
CA ALA A 188 6.15 16.17 -9.20
C ALA A 188 6.01 15.06 -10.25
N LYS A 189 7.12 14.69 -10.90
CA LYS A 189 7.17 13.72 -12.01
C LYS A 189 8.49 12.97 -11.98
N THR A 190 8.45 11.68 -12.29
CA THR A 190 9.66 10.89 -12.57
C THR A 190 9.42 9.88 -13.70
N PRO A 191 10.48 9.46 -14.41
CA PRO A 191 10.41 8.39 -15.41
C PRO A 191 9.78 7.10 -14.86
N LEU A 192 10.21 6.66 -13.68
CA LEU A 192 9.70 5.44 -13.04
C LEU A 192 8.19 5.50 -12.80
N ARG A 193 7.64 6.63 -12.35
CA ARG A 193 6.18 6.80 -12.17
C ARG A 193 5.40 6.65 -13.45
N SER A 194 5.91 7.26 -14.52
CA SER A 194 5.28 7.16 -15.83
C SER A 194 5.25 5.71 -16.29
N MET A 195 6.33 4.97 -16.01
CA MET A 195 6.42 3.54 -16.30
C MET A 195 5.43 2.71 -15.47
N LEU A 196 5.34 2.95 -14.16
CA LEU A 196 4.39 2.27 -13.27
C LEU A 196 2.94 2.47 -13.73
N PHE A 197 2.59 3.69 -14.13
CA PHE A 197 1.28 4.00 -14.69
C PHE A 197 1.03 3.27 -16.02
N LEU A 198 1.98 3.31 -16.96
CA LEU A 198 1.83 2.66 -18.27
C LEU A 198 1.70 1.14 -18.18
N LEU A 199 2.38 0.51 -17.21
CA LEU A 199 2.34 -0.94 -17.00
C LEU A 199 1.28 -1.38 -15.99
N SER A 200 0.49 -0.46 -15.45
CA SER A 200 -0.54 -0.73 -14.43
C SER A 200 -1.64 -1.70 -14.88
N GLY A 201 -1.69 -2.07 -16.16
CA GLY A 201 -2.53 -3.19 -16.64
C GLY A 201 -2.10 -4.58 -16.15
N SER A 202 -0.94 -4.72 -15.51
CA SER A 202 -0.45 -5.97 -14.93
C SER A 202 -0.33 -5.88 -13.40
N ASN A 203 -0.69 -6.96 -12.71
CA ASN A 203 -0.96 -6.99 -11.27
C ASN A 203 0.15 -6.38 -10.39
N THR A 204 1.41 -6.74 -10.62
CA THR A 204 2.53 -6.24 -9.79
C THR A 204 2.77 -4.74 -9.99
N TYR A 205 2.67 -4.27 -11.23
CA TYR A 205 2.82 -2.86 -11.58
C TYR A 205 1.65 -2.03 -11.06
N TYR A 206 0.43 -2.56 -11.17
CA TYR A 206 -0.78 -1.94 -10.62
C TYR A 206 -0.68 -1.73 -9.11
N SER A 207 -0.28 -2.77 -8.37
CA SER A 207 -0.14 -2.72 -6.92
C SER A 207 0.85 -1.63 -6.49
N SER A 208 1.97 -1.51 -7.20
CA SER A 208 2.98 -0.49 -6.94
C SER A 208 2.57 0.90 -7.34
N HIS A 209 1.88 1.05 -8.47
CA HIS A 209 1.26 2.30 -8.87
C HIS A 209 0.28 2.79 -7.81
N CYS A 210 -0.60 1.91 -7.33
CA CYS A 210 -1.55 2.23 -6.26
C CYS A 210 -0.82 2.65 -4.97
N ALA A 211 0.17 1.85 -4.52
CA ALA A 211 0.91 2.14 -3.31
C ALA A 211 1.65 3.49 -3.39
N GLU A 212 2.25 3.79 -4.54
CA GLU A 212 2.95 5.04 -4.84
C GLU A 212 1.99 6.24 -4.81
N VAL A 213 0.87 6.15 -5.52
CA VAL A 213 -0.15 7.22 -5.60
C VAL A 213 -0.74 7.50 -4.23
N VAL A 214 -1.03 6.46 -3.44
CA VAL A 214 -1.54 6.61 -2.06
C VAL A 214 -0.50 7.27 -1.15
N ALA A 215 0.78 6.89 -1.25
CA ALA A 215 1.86 7.51 -0.49
C ALA A 215 2.01 9.00 -0.80
N ARG A 216 1.93 9.38 -2.08
CA ARG A 216 1.92 10.78 -2.50
C ARG A 216 0.71 11.55 -2.02
N ALA A 217 -0.47 10.98 -2.15
CA ALA A 217 -1.71 11.57 -1.66
C ALA A 217 -1.62 11.86 -0.16
N CYS A 218 -1.06 10.94 0.62
CA CYS A 218 -0.81 11.12 2.05
C CYS A 218 0.20 12.25 2.31
N ILE A 219 1.34 12.31 1.61
CA ILE A 219 2.31 13.41 1.82
C ILE A 219 1.69 14.77 1.53
N GLN A 220 0.92 14.87 0.44
CA GLN A 220 0.36 16.14 -0.01
C GLN A 220 -0.85 16.61 0.81
N HIS A 221 -1.68 15.70 1.30
CA HIS A 221 -2.97 16.04 1.91
C HIS A 221 -3.10 15.65 3.40
N LYS A 222 -2.20 14.84 3.95
CA LYS A 222 -2.14 14.46 5.38
C LYS A 222 -1.05 15.22 6.16
N PRO A 223 -0.76 16.48 5.78
CA PRO A 223 0.53 17.18 5.96
C PRO A 223 1.66 16.37 6.66
N ILE A 224 2.09 15.26 6.06
CA ILE A 224 3.24 14.51 6.60
C ILE A 224 4.50 15.29 6.21
N THR A 225 5.17 15.88 7.19
CA THR A 225 6.49 16.49 7.00
C THR A 225 7.57 15.42 6.85
N GLU A 226 8.72 15.77 6.29
CA GLU A 226 9.88 14.87 6.21
C GLU A 226 10.25 14.31 7.59
N ALA A 227 10.24 15.16 8.62
CA ALA A 227 10.51 14.76 10.00
C ALA A 227 9.49 13.72 10.52
N ASN A 228 8.20 13.90 10.21
CA ASN A 228 7.15 12.94 10.56
C ASN A 228 7.34 11.60 9.82
N PHE A 229 7.75 11.65 8.56
CA PHE A 229 8.02 10.47 7.74
C PHE A 229 9.18 9.65 8.32
N VAL A 230 10.28 10.32 8.67
CA VAL A 230 11.44 9.73 9.36
C VAL A 230 11.04 9.15 10.72
N ALA A 231 10.26 9.88 11.52
CA ALA A 231 9.77 9.42 12.81
C ALA A 231 8.90 8.16 12.70
N ALA A 232 8.05 8.08 11.68
CA ALA A 232 7.22 6.90 11.40
C ALA A 232 8.09 5.67 11.04
N VAL A 233 9.11 5.84 10.21
CA VAL A 233 10.08 4.77 9.88
C VAL A 233 10.80 4.29 11.13
N PHE A 234 11.24 5.20 12.01
CA PHE A 234 11.87 4.84 13.28
C PHE A 234 10.93 4.18 14.26
N ALA A 235 9.66 4.59 14.31
CA ALA A 235 8.66 3.90 15.12
C ALA A 235 8.53 2.45 14.63
N ARG A 236 8.47 2.22 13.32
CA ARG A 236 8.36 0.86 12.73
C ARG A 236 9.62 0.01 12.89
N SER A 237 10.81 0.59 12.96
CA SER A 237 12.04 -0.20 13.19
C SER A 237 12.10 -0.78 14.62
N LYS A 238 11.44 -0.13 15.57
CA LYS A 238 11.29 -0.62 16.95
C LYS A 238 10.29 -1.77 17.05
N GLN A 239 10.34 -2.50 18.15
CA GLN A 239 9.39 -3.59 18.43
C GLN A 239 7.96 -3.04 18.40
N ALA A 240 7.03 -3.86 17.88
CA ALA A 240 5.62 -3.47 17.84
C ALA A 240 5.13 -3.11 19.26
N PRO A 241 4.31 -2.06 19.43
CA PRO A 241 3.67 -1.82 20.70
C PRO A 241 2.89 -3.07 21.12
N ALA A 242 3.09 -3.49 22.38
CA ALA A 242 2.47 -4.69 22.92
C ALA A 242 0.99 -4.42 23.22
N ASP A 243 0.15 -4.33 22.20
CA ASP A 243 -1.31 -4.34 22.36
C ASP A 243 -2.04 -4.96 21.16
N THR A 244 -2.68 -6.10 21.45
CA THR A 244 -3.84 -6.72 20.77
C THR A 244 -3.72 -7.10 19.28
N ALA A 245 -2.71 -7.89 18.92
CA ALA A 245 -2.97 -8.93 17.92
C ALA A 245 -3.59 -10.11 18.66
N THR A 246 -4.93 -10.18 18.73
CA THR A 246 -5.57 -11.50 18.88
C THR A 246 -5.00 -12.36 17.78
N SER A 247 -4.24 -13.39 18.17
CA SER A 247 -3.69 -14.32 17.21
C SER A 247 -4.85 -14.82 16.37
N SER A 248 -4.78 -14.61 15.06
CA SER A 248 -5.50 -15.45 14.12
C SER A 248 -4.78 -16.80 14.10
N ASP A 249 -4.68 -17.43 15.26
CA ASP A 249 -4.28 -18.82 15.32
C ASP A 249 -5.44 -19.59 14.71
N ALA A 250 -5.16 -20.24 13.59
CA ALA A 250 -5.96 -21.32 13.04
C ALA A 250 -5.99 -22.54 13.99
N GLN A 251 -5.93 -22.34 15.30
CA GLN A 251 -5.94 -23.34 16.37
C GLN A 251 -7.32 -23.97 16.60
N GLY A 252 -8.29 -23.74 15.72
CA GLY A 252 -9.60 -24.40 15.76
C GLY A 252 -10.06 -24.98 14.41
N LEU A 253 -9.21 -24.99 13.38
CA LEU A 253 -9.64 -25.45 12.04
C LEU A 253 -9.44 -26.96 11.80
N PHE A 254 -8.78 -27.66 12.73
CA PHE A 254 -8.46 -29.09 12.57
C PHE A 254 -8.77 -29.95 13.80
N ASP A 255 -9.53 -29.45 14.78
CA ASP A 255 -10.06 -30.30 15.83
C ASP A 255 -11.36 -30.95 15.34
N LEU A 256 -11.19 -32.08 14.64
CA LEU A 256 -12.21 -33.12 14.40
C LEU A 256 -11.72 -34.44 15.00
#